data_AF-A0A5D0U0W7-F1
#
_entry.id   AF-A0A5D0U0W7-F1
#
_cell.length_a   1.000
_cell.length_b   1.000
_cell.length_c   1.000
_cell.angle_alpha   90.00
_cell.angle_beta   90.00
_cell.angle_gamma   90.00
#
_symmetry.space_group_name_H-M   'P 1'
#
loop_
_entity.id
_entity.type
_entity.pdbx_description
1 polymer ?
#
loop_
_entity_poly.entity_id
_entity_poly.type
_entity_poly.pdbx_seq_one_letter_code
_entity_poly.pdbx_strand_id
1 'polypeptide(L)'
;MEVRVPHEWPSGESAAEAIQDRLRPLLELDAPGPATPRTVAGLDVSYADDGRLAAAVVVLDGTTLDVVEESVAVGTAAFPYVPGLFAFRELPALVDALRALKTVPDLLVCDGFGVAHPRRFGLACHLGVLTGLPCVGVGKTAFVGTYAPPGPRRGDATPLVDGGEVVGRVLRTQDGVKPVFVSVGHRTDLDTACRNVLALSPRYRLPETTRRADRLSRDALTS
;
A
#
# COMPACT_ATOMS: atom_id res chain seq x y z
N MET A 1 9.23 -9.70 -11.36
CA MET A 1 8.33 -10.81 -10.93
C MET A 1 7.08 -10.86 -11.81
N GLU A 2 6.29 -11.94 -11.79
CA GLU A 2 5.04 -11.99 -12.57
C GLU A 2 3.95 -11.12 -11.93
N VAL A 3 3.30 -10.28 -12.74
CA VAL A 3 2.14 -9.46 -12.33
C VAL A 3 1.09 -9.56 -13.43
N ARG A 4 -0.09 -10.08 -13.08
CA ARG A 4 -1.19 -10.32 -14.03
C ARG A 4 -2.15 -9.15 -14.00
N VAL A 5 -2.35 -8.51 -15.15
CA VAL A 5 -3.35 -7.44 -15.34
C VAL A 5 -4.45 -7.98 -16.24
N PRO A 6 -5.56 -8.52 -15.68
CA PRO A 6 -6.56 -9.27 -16.43
C PRO A 6 -7.63 -8.36 -17.05
N HIS A 7 -7.24 -7.15 -17.47
CA HIS A 7 -8.12 -6.16 -18.07
C HIS A 7 -7.34 -5.08 -18.80
N GLU A 8 -8.03 -4.41 -19.72
CA GLU A 8 -7.56 -3.16 -20.31
C GLU A 8 -7.61 -2.03 -19.27
N TRP A 9 -6.89 -0.95 -19.55
CA TRP A 9 -6.93 0.23 -18.70
C TRP A 9 -8.27 0.96 -18.87
N PRO A 10 -8.95 1.42 -17.79
CA PRO A 10 -10.26 2.03 -17.93
C PRO A 10 -10.18 3.37 -18.67
N SER A 11 -11.12 3.59 -19.59
CA SER A 11 -11.26 4.86 -20.34
C SER A 11 -12.05 5.94 -19.60
N GLY A 12 -12.65 5.62 -18.44
CA GLY A 12 -13.44 6.56 -17.64
C GLY A 12 -13.86 5.97 -16.29
N GLU A 13 -14.50 6.79 -15.46
CA GLU A 13 -14.83 6.47 -14.06
C GLU A 13 -15.67 5.20 -13.94
N SER A 14 -16.77 5.10 -14.67
CA SER A 14 -17.65 3.92 -14.61
C SER A 14 -16.94 2.62 -14.99
N ALA A 15 -16.00 2.66 -15.94
CA ALA A 15 -15.19 1.49 -16.30
C ALA A 15 -14.20 1.12 -15.19
N ALA A 16 -13.59 2.12 -14.56
CA ALA A 16 -12.66 1.93 -13.44
C ALA A 16 -13.38 1.35 -12.22
N GLU A 17 -14.56 1.85 -11.89
CA GLU A 17 -15.42 1.32 -10.82
C GLU A 17 -15.85 -0.12 -11.08
N ALA A 18 -16.24 -0.45 -12.32
CA ALA A 18 -16.58 -1.82 -12.71
C ALA A 18 -15.39 -2.78 -12.55
N ILE A 19 -14.15 -2.31 -12.81
CA ILE A 19 -12.95 -3.10 -12.54
C ILE A 19 -12.80 -3.35 -11.03
N GLN A 20 -12.96 -2.33 -10.17
CA GLN A 20 -12.89 -2.52 -8.71
C GLN A 20 -13.94 -3.52 -8.22
N ASP A 21 -15.19 -3.39 -8.67
CA ASP A 21 -16.28 -4.27 -8.26
C ASP A 21 -16.06 -5.72 -8.73
N ARG A 22 -15.43 -5.92 -9.90
CA ARG A 22 -15.08 -7.25 -10.42
C ARG A 22 -13.90 -7.89 -9.69
N LEU A 23 -12.90 -7.09 -9.29
CA LEU A 23 -11.70 -7.62 -8.62
C LEU A 23 -11.87 -7.79 -7.11
N ARG A 24 -12.75 -7.00 -6.47
CA ARG A 24 -12.99 -7.06 -5.01
C ARG A 24 -13.36 -8.45 -4.48
N PRO A 25 -14.20 -9.26 -5.14
CA PRO A 25 -14.52 -10.61 -4.68
C PRO A 25 -13.33 -11.58 -4.67
N LEU A 26 -12.22 -11.22 -5.32
CA LEU A 26 -10.99 -12.02 -5.33
C LEU A 26 -10.12 -11.79 -4.08
N LEU A 27 -10.52 -10.89 -3.19
CA LEU A 27 -9.78 -10.61 -1.96
C LEU A 27 -9.88 -11.76 -0.96
N GLU A 28 -8.73 -12.29 -0.57
CA GLU A 28 -8.59 -13.19 0.59
C GLU A 28 -8.26 -12.36 1.83
N LEU A 29 -9.29 -11.98 2.61
CA LEU A 29 -9.13 -11.13 3.80
C LEU A 29 -8.95 -11.91 5.12
N ASP A 30 -9.23 -13.21 5.10
CA ASP A 30 -9.17 -14.10 6.27
C ASP A 30 -7.91 -14.99 6.29
N ALA A 31 -6.95 -14.72 5.41
CA ALA A 31 -5.68 -15.44 5.41
C ALA A 31 -4.76 -14.88 6.52
N PRO A 32 -4.00 -15.72 7.22
CA PRO A 32 -3.14 -15.26 8.32
C PRO A 32 -2.00 -14.34 7.85
N GLY A 33 -1.62 -14.39 6.58
CA GLY A 33 -0.48 -13.66 6.03
C GLY A 33 0.87 -14.11 6.60
N PRO A 34 1.98 -13.48 6.19
CA PRO A 34 3.31 -13.81 6.69
C PRO A 34 3.49 -13.24 8.10
N ALA A 35 3.64 -14.12 9.09
CA ALA A 35 3.90 -13.72 10.47
C ALA A 35 5.27 -13.01 10.64
N THR A 36 6.26 -13.46 9.88
CA THR A 36 7.63 -12.92 9.83
C THR A 36 8.13 -12.95 8.38
N PRO A 37 7.76 -11.97 7.54
CA PRO A 37 8.21 -11.93 6.15
C PRO A 37 9.74 -11.78 6.10
N ARG A 38 10.43 -12.58 5.27
CA ARG A 38 11.88 -12.47 5.07
C ARG A 38 12.21 -11.27 4.18
N THR A 39 11.36 -10.99 3.20
CA THR A 39 11.49 -9.82 2.34
C THR A 39 10.18 -9.04 2.32
N VAL A 40 10.28 -7.72 2.39
CA VAL A 40 9.14 -6.80 2.36
C VAL A 40 9.38 -5.73 1.31
N ALA A 41 8.39 -5.41 0.48
CA ALA A 41 8.51 -4.36 -0.52
C ALA A 41 7.69 -3.13 -0.12
N GLY A 42 8.34 -1.97 -0.05
CA GLY A 42 7.67 -0.67 0.00
C GLY A 42 7.36 -0.17 -1.39
N LEU A 43 6.17 0.39 -1.57
CA LEU A 43 5.72 0.96 -2.84
C LEU A 43 5.22 2.38 -2.61
N ASP A 44 5.69 3.31 -3.43
CA ASP A 44 5.24 4.70 -3.44
C ASP A 44 5.35 5.32 -4.84
N VAL A 45 4.58 6.38 -5.07
CA VAL A 45 4.60 7.15 -6.31
C VAL A 45 4.75 8.63 -6.01
N SER A 46 5.68 9.28 -6.72
CA SER A 46 5.82 10.73 -6.70
C SER A 46 5.43 11.33 -8.04
N TYR A 47 4.96 12.58 -8.00
CA TYR A 47 4.58 13.36 -9.18
C TYR A 47 5.49 14.58 -9.31
N ALA A 48 5.85 14.92 -10.54
CA ALA A 48 6.53 16.15 -10.88
C ALA A 48 5.52 17.17 -11.43
N ASP A 49 5.86 18.45 -11.33
CA ASP A 49 5.01 19.57 -11.79
C ASP A 49 4.80 19.55 -13.32
N ASP A 50 5.69 18.87 -14.07
CA ASP A 50 5.62 18.71 -15.52
C ASP A 50 4.70 17.56 -15.98
N GLY A 51 4.00 16.92 -15.05
CA GLY A 51 3.06 15.82 -15.33
C GLY A 51 3.68 14.43 -15.38
N ARG A 52 5.01 14.31 -15.18
CA ARG A 52 5.66 13.01 -14.97
C ARG A 52 5.30 12.44 -13.60
N LEU A 53 5.36 11.13 -13.50
CA LEU A 53 5.35 10.39 -12.25
C LEU A 53 6.49 9.39 -12.21
N ALA A 54 6.93 9.03 -11.01
CA ALA A 54 7.87 7.95 -10.77
C ALA A 54 7.30 7.00 -9.72
N ALA A 55 7.13 5.75 -10.09
CA ALA A 55 6.73 4.68 -9.19
C ALA A 55 7.97 3.92 -8.74
N ALA A 56 8.18 3.86 -7.43
CA ALA A 56 9.33 3.21 -6.82
C ALA A 56 8.89 1.98 -6.01
N VAL A 57 9.68 0.92 -6.12
CA VAL A 57 9.55 -0.29 -5.31
C VAL A 57 10.90 -0.60 -4.66
N VAL A 58 10.91 -0.70 -3.33
CA VAL A 58 12.11 -0.99 -2.55
C VAL A 58 11.88 -2.25 -1.74
N VAL A 59 12.64 -3.30 -2.04
CA VAL A 59 12.65 -4.56 -1.29
C VAL A 59 13.66 -4.45 -0.16
N LEU A 60 13.21 -4.70 1.07
CA LEU A 60 14.03 -4.74 2.27
C LEU A 60 14.09 -6.17 2.83
N ASP A 61 15.18 -6.49 3.53
CA ASP A 61 15.21 -7.60 4.46
C ASP A 61 14.24 -7.32 5.62
N GLY A 62 13.35 -8.26 5.92
CA GLY A 62 12.29 -8.07 6.91
C GLY A 62 12.78 -8.02 8.37
N THR A 63 14.04 -8.40 8.62
CA THR A 63 14.67 -8.36 9.94
C THR A 63 15.60 -7.17 10.09
N THR A 64 16.54 -6.99 9.17
CA THR A 64 17.57 -5.93 9.27
C THR A 64 17.09 -4.60 8.70
N LEU A 65 16.06 -4.62 7.83
CA LEU A 65 15.57 -3.48 7.07
C LEU A 65 16.60 -2.89 6.09
N ASP A 66 17.65 -3.67 5.77
CA ASP A 66 18.60 -3.32 4.73
C ASP A 66 17.97 -3.48 3.35
N VAL A 67 18.37 -2.62 2.41
CA VAL A 67 17.91 -2.68 1.03
C VAL A 67 18.47 -3.91 0.34
N VAL A 68 17.58 -4.74 -0.20
CA VAL A 68 17.89 -5.93 -1.00
C VAL A 68 17.86 -5.61 -2.49
N GLU A 69 16.83 -4.89 -2.93
CA GLU A 69 16.62 -4.56 -4.34
C GLU A 69 15.77 -3.29 -4.47
N GLU A 70 16.02 -2.51 -5.52
CA GLU A 70 15.27 -1.30 -5.85
C GLU A 70 14.88 -1.32 -7.32
N SER A 71 13.70 -0.80 -7.62
CA SER A 71 13.20 -0.64 -8.98
C SER A 71 12.38 0.63 -9.10
N VAL A 72 12.50 1.33 -10.23
CA VAL A 72 11.74 2.54 -10.53
C VAL A 72 11.20 2.46 -11.96
N ALA A 73 9.95 2.87 -12.13
CA ALA A 73 9.37 3.14 -13.44
C ALA A 73 8.92 4.60 -13.51
N VAL A 74 9.44 5.33 -14.50
CA VAL A 74 9.04 6.71 -14.79
C VAL A 74 8.04 6.71 -15.93
N GLY A 75 6.98 7.49 -15.79
CA GLY A 75 5.93 7.60 -16.80
C GLY A 75 5.08 8.85 -16.60
N THR A 76 3.84 8.79 -17.06
CA THR A 76 2.82 9.82 -16.86
C THR A 76 1.56 9.20 -16.26
N ALA A 77 0.69 10.01 -15.66
CA ALA A 77 -0.55 9.52 -15.07
C ALA A 77 -1.45 8.88 -16.12
N ALA A 78 -1.82 7.61 -15.91
CA ALA A 78 -2.63 6.84 -16.85
C ALA A 78 -4.15 7.13 -16.76
N PHE A 79 -4.57 7.95 -15.79
CA PHE A 79 -5.97 8.25 -15.50
C PHE A 79 -6.10 9.64 -14.84
N PRO A 80 -7.23 10.37 -14.94
CA PRO A 80 -7.44 11.63 -14.24
C PRO A 80 -7.52 11.49 -12.71
N TYR A 81 -7.41 12.61 -11.98
CA TYR A 81 -7.55 12.63 -10.53
C TYR A 81 -9.02 12.53 -10.14
N VAL A 82 -9.43 11.35 -9.69
CA VAL A 82 -10.78 11.08 -9.19
C VAL A 82 -10.66 10.39 -7.82
N PRO A 83 -11.17 11.00 -6.73
CA PRO A 83 -11.18 10.38 -5.41
C PRO A 83 -11.79 8.96 -5.45
N GLY A 84 -11.12 7.99 -4.85
CA GLY A 84 -11.54 6.58 -4.86
C GLY A 84 -11.10 5.77 -6.09
N LEU A 85 -10.57 6.42 -7.12
CA LEU A 85 -10.00 5.78 -8.32
C LEU A 85 -8.50 6.10 -8.49
N PHE A 86 -7.88 6.65 -7.45
CA PHE A 86 -6.48 7.09 -7.47
C PHE A 86 -5.50 5.98 -7.88
N ALA A 87 -5.77 4.73 -7.49
CA ALA A 87 -4.96 3.58 -7.89
C ALA A 87 -4.81 3.46 -9.43
N PHE A 88 -5.84 3.83 -10.21
CA PHE A 88 -5.77 3.78 -11.68
C PHE A 88 -4.83 4.83 -12.30
N ARG A 89 -4.31 5.77 -11.51
CA ARG A 89 -3.30 6.71 -11.97
C ARG A 89 -1.89 6.11 -11.91
N GLU A 90 -1.66 5.25 -10.93
CA GLU A 90 -0.34 4.85 -10.45
C GLU A 90 0.01 3.41 -10.75
N LEU A 91 -1.00 2.55 -10.77
CA LEU A 91 -0.85 1.12 -10.93
C LEU A 91 -0.05 0.71 -12.17
N PRO A 92 -0.16 1.33 -13.36
CA PRO A 92 0.63 0.89 -14.52
C PRO A 92 2.13 1.01 -14.24
N ALA A 93 2.57 2.16 -13.72
CA ALA A 93 3.97 2.38 -13.37
C ALA A 93 4.41 1.49 -12.18
N LEU A 94 3.55 1.30 -11.17
CA LEU A 94 3.85 0.37 -10.06
C LEU A 94 3.98 -1.08 -10.55
N VAL A 95 3.14 -1.51 -11.50
CA VAL A 95 3.22 -2.84 -12.12
C VAL A 95 4.52 -2.99 -12.90
N ASP A 96 4.94 -1.96 -13.65
CA ASP A 96 6.21 -1.99 -14.39
C ASP A 96 7.41 -2.07 -13.43
N ALA A 97 7.41 -1.27 -12.37
CA ALA A 97 8.45 -1.31 -11.34
C ALA A 97 8.51 -2.69 -10.65
N LEU A 98 7.36 -3.29 -10.30
CA LEU A 98 7.28 -4.65 -9.76
C LEU A 98 7.76 -5.72 -10.74
N ARG A 99 7.42 -5.61 -12.03
CA ARG A 99 7.86 -6.56 -13.05
C ARG A 99 9.38 -6.58 -13.20
N ALA A 100 10.03 -5.43 -13.05
CA ALA A 100 11.48 -5.29 -13.11
C ALA A 100 12.22 -5.92 -11.91
N LEU A 101 11.54 -6.21 -10.79
CA LEU A 101 12.16 -6.93 -9.66
C LEU A 101 12.55 -8.36 -10.02
N LYS A 102 13.72 -8.80 -9.56
CA LYS A 102 14.14 -10.21 -9.57
C LYS A 102 13.63 -10.94 -8.33
N THR A 103 13.53 -10.24 -7.21
CA THR A 103 13.03 -10.77 -5.94
C THR A 103 11.50 -10.79 -5.95
N VAL A 104 10.89 -11.88 -5.47
CA VAL A 104 9.47 -11.92 -5.12
C VAL A 104 9.37 -11.64 -3.62
N PRO A 105 8.82 -10.49 -3.18
CA PRO A 105 8.70 -10.16 -1.77
C PRO A 105 7.63 -11.02 -1.08
N ASP A 106 7.82 -11.32 0.21
CA ASP A 106 6.82 -12.05 1.01
C ASP A 106 5.62 -11.16 1.39
N LEU A 107 5.81 -9.83 1.46
CA LEU A 107 4.77 -8.85 1.80
C LEU A 107 4.97 -7.53 1.04
N LEU A 108 3.88 -6.99 0.49
CA LEU A 108 3.81 -5.65 -0.10
C LEU A 108 3.25 -4.64 0.91
N VAL A 109 3.88 -3.47 1.02
CA VAL A 109 3.47 -2.36 1.90
C VAL A 109 3.29 -1.09 1.05
N CYS A 110 2.05 -0.68 0.83
CA CYS A 110 1.72 0.48 0.00
C CYS A 110 1.52 1.74 0.85
N ASP A 111 2.05 2.88 0.41
CA ASP A 111 1.62 4.19 0.91
C ASP A 111 0.20 4.49 0.39
N GLY A 112 -0.80 4.15 1.20
CA GLY A 112 -2.19 4.16 0.76
C GLY A 112 -3.06 3.23 1.56
N PHE A 113 -4.17 2.79 0.97
CA PHE A 113 -5.21 2.01 1.66
C PHE A 113 -5.50 0.69 0.96
N GLY A 114 -5.91 -0.29 1.74
CA GLY A 114 -6.55 -1.52 1.28
C GLY A 114 -8.07 -1.40 1.41
N VAL A 115 -8.69 -2.19 2.28
CA VAL A 115 -10.16 -2.20 2.46
C VAL A 115 -10.71 -0.93 3.12
N ALA A 116 -9.86 -0.09 3.73
CA ALA A 116 -10.22 1.26 4.21
C ALA A 116 -10.41 2.24 3.03
N HIS A 117 -11.44 1.98 2.24
CA HIS A 117 -11.73 2.64 0.97
C HIS A 117 -13.25 2.66 0.74
N PRO A 118 -13.83 3.69 0.06
CA PRO A 118 -15.27 3.80 -0.18
C PRO A 118 -15.87 2.55 -0.82
N ARG A 119 -15.11 1.90 -1.70
CA ARG A 119 -15.49 0.66 -2.41
C ARG A 119 -14.88 -0.62 -1.81
N ARG A 120 -14.25 -0.56 -0.63
CA ARG A 120 -13.49 -1.65 0.00
C ARG A 120 -12.38 -2.23 -0.89
N PHE A 121 -11.81 -1.41 -1.78
CA PHE A 121 -10.84 -1.84 -2.79
C PHE A 121 -9.83 -0.73 -3.14
N GLY A 122 -8.97 -0.41 -2.18
CA GLY A 122 -7.89 0.57 -2.37
C GLY A 122 -6.67 0.00 -3.12
N LEU A 123 -5.60 0.80 -3.21
CA LEU A 123 -4.35 0.46 -3.90
C LEU A 123 -3.76 -0.88 -3.45
N ALA A 124 -3.70 -1.12 -2.13
CA ALA A 124 -3.13 -2.36 -1.59
C ALA A 124 -3.97 -3.60 -1.95
N CYS A 125 -5.30 -3.47 -2.00
CA CYS A 125 -6.17 -4.55 -2.48
C CYS A 125 -5.91 -4.83 -3.96
N HIS A 126 -5.82 -3.77 -4.76
CA HIS A 126 -5.62 -3.88 -6.20
C HIS A 126 -4.28 -4.58 -6.51
N LEU A 127 -3.17 -4.07 -5.95
CA LEU A 127 -1.85 -4.70 -6.13
C LEU A 127 -1.81 -6.13 -5.59
N GLY A 128 -2.43 -6.38 -4.45
CA GLY A 128 -2.53 -7.73 -3.89
C GLY A 128 -3.17 -8.72 -4.86
N VAL A 129 -4.31 -8.36 -5.48
CA VAL A 129 -4.98 -9.21 -6.47
C VAL A 129 -4.14 -9.41 -7.74
N LEU A 130 -3.52 -8.34 -8.27
CA LEU A 130 -2.73 -8.43 -9.51
C LEU A 130 -1.45 -9.27 -9.34
N THR A 131 -0.87 -9.24 -8.15
CA THR A 131 0.38 -9.95 -7.83
C THR A 131 0.13 -11.33 -7.20
N GLY A 132 -1.05 -11.55 -6.63
CA GLY A 132 -1.35 -12.69 -5.78
C GLY A 132 -0.60 -12.69 -4.44
N LEU A 133 0.05 -11.58 -4.06
CA LEU A 133 0.89 -11.50 -2.85
C LEU A 133 0.13 -10.90 -1.65
N PRO A 134 0.54 -11.26 -0.41
CA PRO A 134 0.14 -10.53 0.78
C PRO A 134 0.43 -9.03 0.64
N CYS A 135 -0.57 -8.20 0.96
CA CYS A 135 -0.46 -6.75 0.79
C CYS A 135 -1.20 -5.98 1.89
N VAL A 136 -0.60 -4.89 2.36
CA VAL A 136 -1.16 -3.97 3.36
C VAL A 136 -1.06 -2.52 2.90
N GLY A 137 -2.07 -1.73 3.23
CA GLY A 137 -2.05 -0.28 3.05
C GLY A 137 -1.69 0.43 4.36
N VAL A 138 -0.78 1.40 4.29
CA VAL A 138 -0.41 2.28 5.42
C VAL A 138 -0.64 3.74 5.03
N GLY A 139 -1.74 4.32 5.49
CA GLY A 139 -2.11 5.71 5.24
C GLY A 139 -1.58 6.69 6.30
N LYS A 140 -1.33 7.93 5.87
CA LYS A 140 -0.89 9.06 6.73
C LYS A 140 -2.07 9.74 7.44
N THR A 141 -3.28 9.61 6.91
CA THR A 141 -4.56 10.16 7.39
C THR A 141 -5.67 9.13 7.13
N ALA A 142 -6.83 9.28 7.77
CA ALA A 142 -8.01 8.49 7.39
C ALA A 142 -8.53 8.96 6.02
N PHE A 143 -8.85 8.01 5.13
CA PHE A 143 -9.56 8.30 3.89
C PHE A 143 -11.08 8.12 4.03
N VAL A 144 -11.48 7.10 4.80
CA VAL A 144 -12.87 6.82 5.18
C VAL A 144 -12.95 6.46 6.65
N GLY A 145 -14.19 6.42 7.16
CA GLY A 145 -14.47 5.96 8.51
C GLY A 145 -14.14 6.97 9.61
N THR A 146 -14.51 6.57 10.82
CA THR A 146 -14.32 7.30 12.06
C THR A 146 -13.46 6.49 13.03
N TYR A 147 -12.81 7.17 13.95
CA TYR A 147 -11.92 6.54 14.93
C TYR A 147 -11.81 7.40 16.18
N ALA A 148 -11.62 6.74 17.32
CA ALA A 148 -11.07 7.39 18.50
C ALA A 148 -9.54 7.43 18.39
N PRO A 149 -8.84 8.45 18.90
CA PRO A 149 -7.39 8.43 18.97
C PRO A 149 -6.90 7.20 19.75
N PRO A 150 -5.89 6.46 19.25
CA PRO A 150 -5.27 5.40 20.05
C PRO A 150 -4.53 6.00 21.24
N GLY A 151 -4.22 5.16 22.23
CA GLY A 151 -3.38 5.56 23.36
C GLY A 151 -2.00 6.10 22.92
N PRO A 152 -1.25 6.68 23.86
CA PRO A 152 0.00 7.39 23.55
C PRO A 152 1.19 6.45 23.32
N ARG A 153 1.10 5.16 23.64
CA ARG A 153 2.23 4.21 23.60
C ARG A 153 2.29 3.49 22.26
N ARG A 154 3.50 3.23 21.79
CA ARG A 154 3.75 2.39 20.61
C ARG A 154 3.05 1.05 20.77
N GLY A 155 2.31 0.65 19.72
CA GLY A 155 1.47 -0.53 19.71
C GLY A 155 0.01 -0.26 20.06
N ASP A 156 -0.31 0.87 20.71
CA ASP A 156 -1.70 1.24 20.96
C ASP A 156 -2.45 1.40 19.64
N ALA A 157 -3.64 0.82 19.57
CA ALA A 157 -4.46 0.83 18.38
C ALA A 157 -5.94 1.00 18.72
N THR A 158 -6.66 1.67 17.82
CA THR A 158 -8.13 1.75 17.85
C THR A 158 -8.70 1.30 16.50
N PRO A 159 -9.93 0.77 16.47
CA PRO A 159 -10.59 0.44 15.22
C PRO A 159 -10.79 1.69 14.34
N LEU A 160 -10.57 1.53 13.04
CA LEU A 160 -11.07 2.45 12.02
C LEU A 160 -12.40 1.88 11.50
N VAL A 161 -13.50 2.59 11.74
CA VAL A 161 -14.87 2.08 11.49
C VAL A 161 -15.55 2.88 10.40
N ASP A 162 -16.01 2.20 9.35
CA ASP A 162 -16.76 2.81 8.24
C ASP A 162 -18.04 2.00 7.97
N GLY A 163 -19.20 2.66 7.96
CA GLY A 163 -20.48 1.98 7.78
C GLY A 163 -20.83 0.92 8.85
N GLY A 164 -20.25 1.03 10.04
CA GLY A 164 -20.41 0.04 11.12
C GLY A 164 -19.42 -1.14 11.06
N GLU A 165 -18.57 -1.20 10.03
CA GLU A 165 -17.57 -2.26 9.84
C GLU A 165 -16.17 -1.78 10.22
N VAL A 166 -15.35 -2.67 10.80
CA VAL A 166 -13.93 -2.39 11.01
C VAL A 166 -13.18 -2.56 9.69
N VAL A 167 -12.72 -1.46 9.12
CA VAL A 167 -11.99 -1.43 7.84
C VAL A 167 -10.48 -1.28 8.01
N GLY A 168 -10.01 -1.16 9.25
CA GLY A 168 -8.59 -1.02 9.55
C GLY A 168 -8.35 -0.66 11.02
N ARG A 169 -7.12 -0.21 11.29
CA ARG A 169 -6.70 0.26 12.61
C ARG A 169 -5.95 1.57 12.51
N VAL A 170 -6.19 2.42 13.50
CA VAL A 170 -5.39 3.61 13.76
C VAL A 170 -4.31 3.22 14.75
N LEU A 171 -3.07 3.11 14.28
CA LEU A 171 -1.97 2.45 14.97
C LEU A 171 -0.89 3.44 15.39
N ARG A 172 -0.53 3.43 16.68
CA ARG A 172 0.59 4.19 17.22
C ARG A 172 1.90 3.48 16.93
N THR A 173 2.63 3.92 15.91
CA THR A 173 3.95 3.35 15.59
C THR A 173 5.07 3.93 16.46
N GLN A 174 4.92 5.14 17.00
CA GLN A 174 5.92 5.79 17.86
C GLN A 174 5.22 6.48 19.04
N ASP A 175 5.83 6.42 20.22
CA ASP A 175 5.28 7.03 21.45
C ASP A 175 4.96 8.51 21.24
N GLY A 176 3.73 8.94 21.54
CA GLY A 176 3.29 10.33 21.45
C GLY A 176 3.21 10.93 20.03
N VAL A 177 3.62 10.20 18.98
CA VAL A 177 3.60 10.69 17.59
C VAL A 177 2.29 10.34 16.90
N LYS A 178 1.80 11.20 16.00
CA LYS A 178 0.58 10.97 15.20
C LYS A 178 0.53 9.54 14.64
N PRO A 179 -0.58 8.80 14.78
CA PRO A 179 -0.66 7.41 14.34
C PRO A 179 -0.65 7.28 12.81
N VAL A 180 -0.55 6.05 12.33
CA VAL A 180 -0.77 5.65 10.93
C VAL A 180 -2.09 4.87 10.81
N PHE A 181 -2.61 4.73 9.59
CA PHE A 181 -3.87 4.08 9.29
C PHE A 181 -3.59 2.79 8.53
N VAL A 182 -3.63 1.66 9.22
CA VAL A 182 -3.33 0.34 8.65
C VAL A 182 -4.63 -0.31 8.17
N SER A 183 -4.62 -0.82 6.95
CA SER A 183 -5.75 -1.57 6.39
C SER A 183 -5.25 -2.78 5.60
N VAL A 184 -5.99 -3.88 5.70
CA VAL A 184 -5.70 -5.11 4.95
C VAL A 184 -5.87 -4.84 3.45
N GLY A 185 -4.89 -5.26 2.65
CA GLY A 185 -4.98 -5.26 1.20
C GLY A 185 -5.48 -6.62 0.69
N HIS A 186 -4.64 -7.65 0.83
CA HIS A 186 -4.90 -9.00 0.32
C HIS A 186 -4.05 -10.03 1.10
N ARG A 187 -4.53 -11.25 1.27
CA ARG A 187 -3.82 -12.42 1.85
C ARG A 187 -3.11 -12.14 3.18
N THR A 188 -3.75 -11.37 4.05
CA THR A 188 -3.30 -11.11 5.43
C THR A 188 -4.50 -10.70 6.27
N ASP A 189 -4.40 -10.89 7.59
CA ASP A 189 -5.35 -10.35 8.55
C ASP A 189 -4.85 -9.03 9.14
N LEU A 190 -5.73 -8.34 9.88
CA LEU A 190 -5.46 -7.01 10.43
C LEU A 190 -4.48 -7.04 11.64
N ASP A 191 -4.41 -8.15 12.38
CA ASP A 191 -3.44 -8.33 13.46
C ASP A 191 -2.03 -8.46 12.90
N THR A 192 -1.85 -9.37 11.94
CA THR A 192 -0.62 -9.59 11.21
C THR A 192 -0.17 -8.32 10.50
N ALA A 193 -1.08 -7.59 9.84
CA ALA A 193 -0.77 -6.31 9.22
C ALA A 193 -0.21 -5.30 10.23
N CYS A 194 -0.84 -5.13 11.40
CA CYS A 194 -0.36 -4.21 12.41
C CYS A 194 0.99 -4.62 13.02
N ARG A 195 1.19 -5.92 13.29
CA ARG A 195 2.48 -6.44 13.78
C ARG A 195 3.61 -6.15 12.80
N ASN A 196 3.39 -6.43 11.51
CA ASN A 196 4.37 -6.15 10.47
C ASN A 196 4.64 -4.64 10.35
N VAL A 197 3.60 -3.79 10.34
CA VAL A 197 3.79 -2.33 10.29
C VAL A 197 4.60 -1.81 11.49
N LEU A 198 4.38 -2.33 12.71
CA LEU A 198 5.21 -2.00 13.86
C LEU A 198 6.66 -2.43 13.66
N ALA A 199 6.90 -3.69 13.26
CA ALA A 199 8.24 -4.22 13.04
C ALA A 199 9.02 -3.40 12.00
N LEU A 200 8.34 -2.94 10.95
CA LEU A 200 8.92 -2.11 9.89
C LEU A 200 9.08 -0.64 10.27
N SER A 201 8.59 -0.22 11.44
CA SER A 201 8.64 1.17 11.90
C SER A 201 9.46 1.33 13.19
N PRO A 202 10.67 0.77 13.36
CA PRO A 202 11.35 0.76 14.66
C PRO A 202 11.75 2.16 15.13
N ARG A 203 12.10 3.06 14.21
CA ARG A 203 12.67 4.39 14.52
C ARG A 203 11.77 5.56 14.14
N TYR A 204 10.88 5.38 13.16
CA TYR A 204 10.09 6.47 12.59
C TYR A 204 8.59 6.16 12.66
N ARG A 205 7.79 7.21 12.46
CA ARG A 205 6.32 7.12 12.35
C ARG A 205 5.91 6.23 11.17
N LEU A 206 6.48 6.48 10.00
CA LEU A 206 6.21 5.71 8.79
C LEU A 206 7.16 4.51 8.72
N PRO A 207 6.71 3.37 8.19
CA PRO A 207 7.57 2.22 7.94
C PRO A 207 8.79 2.58 7.09
N GLU A 208 9.92 1.92 7.33
CA GLU A 208 11.12 2.08 6.50
C GLU A 208 10.82 1.76 5.03
N THR A 209 9.94 0.79 4.75
CA THR A 209 9.46 0.47 3.40
C THR A 209 8.89 1.70 2.68
N THR A 210 7.92 2.37 3.29
CA THR A 210 7.31 3.60 2.74
C THR A 210 8.34 4.73 2.62
N ARG A 211 9.19 4.92 3.63
CA ARG A 211 10.18 6.02 3.63
C ARG A 211 11.23 5.87 2.54
N ARG A 212 11.67 4.62 2.26
CA ARG A 212 12.66 4.34 1.23
C ARG A 212 12.05 4.49 -0.17
N ALA A 213 10.84 3.96 -0.37
CA ALA A 213 10.11 4.14 -1.63
C ALA A 213 9.84 5.62 -1.94
N ASP A 214 9.33 6.40 -0.98
CA ASP A 214 9.08 7.85 -1.12
C ASP A 214 10.35 8.64 -1.48
N ARG A 215 11.48 8.28 -0.89
CA ARG A 215 12.76 8.91 -1.25
C ARG A 215 13.14 8.56 -2.69
N LEU A 216 13.14 7.27 -3.02
CA LEU A 216 13.56 6.77 -4.33
C LEU A 216 12.69 7.33 -5.47
N SER A 217 11.38 7.42 -5.28
CA SER A 217 10.47 8.00 -6.28
C SER A 217 10.72 9.49 -6.51
N ARG A 218 11.04 10.26 -5.47
CA ARG A 218 11.37 11.68 -5.60
C ARG A 218 12.72 11.88 -6.29
N ASP A 219 13.73 11.12 -5.88
CA ASP A 219 15.08 11.23 -6.45
C ASP A 219 15.05 10.97 -7.98
N ALA A 220 14.26 9.99 -8.42
CA ALA A 220 14.08 9.66 -9.84
C ALA A 220 13.40 10.74 -10.71
N LEU A 221 12.74 11.73 -10.09
CA LEU A 221 12.15 12.88 -10.80
C LEU A 221 13.07 14.09 -10.84
N THR A 222 14.12 14.09 -10.01
CA THR A 222 15.13 15.16 -9.94
C THR A 222 16.36 14.88 -10.81
N SER A 223 16.53 13.64 -11.26
CA SER A 223 17.62 13.17 -12.13
C SER A 223 17.39 13.46 -13.61
#